data_AF-A0AB39XHI7-F1
#
_entry.id   AF-A0AB39XHI7-F1
#
_cell.length_a   1.000
_cell.length_b   1.000
_cell.length_c   1.000
_cell.angle_alpha   90.00
_cell.angle_beta   90.00
_cell.angle_gamma   90.00
#
_symmetry.space_group_name_H-M   'P 1'
#
loop_
_entity.id
_entity.type
_entity.pdbx_description
1 polymer ?
#
loop_
_entity_poly.entity_id
_entity_poly.type
_entity_poly.pdbx_seq_one_letter_code
_entity_poly.pdbx_strand_id
1 'polypeptide(L)'
;MNKAIIAIGLGLALSVAAFAQQNSAKEQLVGAWTLVAVTSEMDDGQKGEPFGPSPKGVMIFSEDGHFSLFQSRAEIPKIAAAPTRTSPPFPIRKERLLC
;
A
#
# COMPACT_ATOMS: atom_id res chain seq x y z
N MET A 1 -26.04 19.13 -48.04
CA MET A 1 -26.10 18.05 -47.01
C MET A 1 -24.74 17.37 -46.77
N ASN A 2 -23.71 17.73 -47.53
CA ASN A 2 -22.42 17.02 -47.60
C ASN A 2 -21.44 17.50 -46.52
N LYS A 3 -21.58 18.78 -46.09
CA LYS A 3 -20.77 19.38 -45.03
C LYS A 3 -21.01 18.75 -43.65
N ALA A 4 -22.25 18.33 -43.37
CA ALA A 4 -22.60 17.69 -42.09
C ALA A 4 -21.98 16.28 -41.96
N ILE A 5 -21.92 15.53 -43.06
CA ILE A 5 -21.34 14.18 -43.09
C ILE A 5 -19.82 14.23 -42.83
N ILE A 6 -19.13 15.24 -43.38
CA ILE A 6 -17.68 15.42 -43.16
C ILE A 6 -17.39 15.81 -41.71
N ALA A 7 -18.19 16.69 -41.11
CA ALA A 7 -18.00 17.11 -39.71
C ALA A 7 -18.22 15.96 -38.71
N ILE A 8 -19.20 15.09 -38.96
CA ILE A 8 -19.48 13.90 -38.13
C ILE A 8 -18.38 12.86 -38.30
N GLY A 9 -17.91 12.61 -39.53
CA GLY A 9 -16.81 11.68 -39.80
C GLY A 9 -15.49 12.11 -39.14
N LEU A 10 -15.18 13.40 -39.16
CA LEU A 10 -13.98 13.95 -38.52
C LEU A 10 -14.07 13.90 -36.99
N GLY A 11 -15.24 14.18 -36.41
CA GLY A 11 -15.47 14.08 -34.98
C GLY A 11 -15.35 12.65 -34.44
N LEU A 12 -15.85 11.67 -35.20
CA LEU A 12 -15.72 10.25 -34.87
C LEU A 12 -14.27 9.77 -34.95
N ALA A 13 -13.52 10.16 -35.99
CA ALA A 13 -12.11 9.80 -36.14
C ALA A 13 -11.23 10.37 -35.01
N LEU A 14 -11.48 11.61 -34.60
CA LEU A 14 -10.75 12.25 -33.48
C LEU A 14 -11.04 11.58 -32.14
N SER A 15 -12.28 11.12 -31.94
CA SER A 15 -12.68 10.42 -30.71
C SER A 15 -12.00 9.06 -30.59
N VAL A 16 -11.92 8.28 -31.68
CA VAL A 16 -11.27 6.96 -31.68
C VAL A 16 -9.75 7.07 -31.46
N ALA A 17 -9.10 8.09 -32.03
CA ALA A 17 -7.69 8.35 -31.82
C ALA A 17 -7.37 8.70 -30.35
N ALA A 18 -8.27 9.42 -29.66
CA ALA A 18 -8.09 9.77 -28.26
C ALA A 18 -8.12 8.54 -27.32
N PHE A 19 -8.99 7.55 -27.59
CA PHE A 19 -9.02 6.30 -26.82
C PHE A 19 -7.82 5.38 -27.09
N ALA A 20 -7.27 5.41 -28.31
CA ALA A 20 -6.11 4.58 -28.69
C ALA A 20 -4.80 5.06 -28.05
N GLN A 21 -4.75 6.32 -27.58
CA GLN A 21 -3.55 6.94 -27.01
C GLN A 21 -3.53 6.92 -25.48
N GLN A 22 -4.48 6.24 -24.85
CA GLN A 22 -4.56 6.14 -23.41
C GLN A 22 -3.63 5.02 -22.93
N ASN A 23 -2.64 5.37 -22.09
CA ASN A 23 -1.81 4.38 -21.40
C ASN A 23 -2.71 3.30 -20.77
N SER A 24 -2.28 2.05 -20.87
CA SER A 24 -3.01 0.93 -20.32
C SER A 24 -3.23 1.12 -18.81
N ALA A 25 -4.31 0.53 -18.27
CA ALA A 25 -4.57 0.58 -16.83
C ALA A 25 -3.37 0.06 -16.01
N LYS A 26 -2.63 -0.91 -16.56
CA LYS A 26 -1.38 -1.41 -15.97
C LYS A 26 -0.32 -0.29 -15.87
N GLU A 27 -0.05 0.41 -16.97
CA GLU A 27 0.94 1.50 -17.01
C GLU A 27 0.57 2.67 -16.09
N GLN A 28 -0.72 2.85 -15.80
CA GLN A 28 -1.18 3.88 -14.87
C GLN A 28 -1.06 3.47 -13.39
N LEU A 29 -1.05 2.16 -13.08
CA LEU A 29 -1.04 1.63 -11.72
C LEU A 29 0.36 1.25 -11.22
N VAL A 30 1.22 0.75 -12.11
CA VAL A 30 2.57 0.32 -11.78
C VAL A 30 3.38 1.52 -11.26
N GLY A 31 3.98 1.36 -10.08
CA GLY A 31 4.72 2.42 -9.40
C GLY A 31 4.66 2.33 -7.89
N ALA A 32 5.27 3.32 -7.24
CA ALA A 32 5.25 3.49 -5.79
C ALA A 32 4.36 4.68 -5.41
N TRP A 33 3.36 4.40 -4.58
CA TRP A 33 2.34 5.34 -4.15
C TRP A 33 2.52 5.66 -2.67
N THR A 34 2.40 6.94 -2.33
CA THR A 34 2.44 7.37 -0.92
C THR A 34 1.06 7.22 -0.30
N LEU A 35 1.02 6.61 0.89
CA LEU A 35 -0.23 6.46 1.64
C LEU A 35 -0.68 7.81 2.22
N VAL A 36 -1.91 8.23 1.90
CA VAL A 36 -2.48 9.51 2.36
C VAL A 36 -3.44 9.31 3.53
N ALA A 37 -4.31 8.29 3.46
CA ALA A 37 -5.32 8.00 4.47
C ALA A 37 -5.67 6.51 4.49
N VAL A 38 -6.17 6.02 5.62
CA VAL A 38 -6.74 4.67 5.77
C VAL A 38 -7.99 4.78 6.62
N THR A 39 -9.12 4.41 6.04
CA THR A 39 -10.42 4.41 6.73
C THR A 39 -10.99 3.01 6.71
N SER A 40 -11.49 2.54 7.86
CA SER A 40 -12.25 1.30 7.98
C SER A 40 -13.71 1.62 8.27
N GLU A 41 -14.64 1.03 7.52
CA GLU A 41 -16.06 1.09 7.81
C GLU A 41 -16.48 -0.23 8.46
N MET A 42 -17.13 -0.15 9.62
CA MET A 42 -17.67 -1.30 10.34
C MET A 42 -19.09 -1.62 9.85
N ASP A 43 -19.58 -2.83 10.14
CA ASP A 43 -20.92 -3.28 9.71
C ASP A 43 -22.06 -2.39 10.24
N ASP A 44 -21.82 -1.65 11.33
CA ASP A 44 -22.76 -0.68 11.92
C ASP A 44 -22.68 0.72 11.29
N GLY A 45 -21.85 0.90 10.25
CA GLY A 45 -21.62 2.17 9.56
C GLY A 45 -20.64 3.11 10.24
N GLN A 46 -20.03 2.72 11.37
CA GLN A 46 -18.99 3.54 11.99
C GLN A 46 -17.71 3.54 11.17
N LYS A 47 -17.15 4.73 10.97
CA LYS A 47 -15.86 4.93 10.30
C LYS A 47 -14.76 5.12 11.34
N GLY A 48 -13.69 4.34 11.19
CA GLY A 48 -12.50 4.42 12.01
C GLY A 48 -11.25 4.66 11.16
N GLU A 49 -10.21 5.18 11.80
CA GLU A 49 -8.88 5.38 11.21
C GLU A 49 -7.88 4.47 11.92
N PRO A 50 -7.65 3.23 11.45
CA PRO A 50 -6.85 2.23 12.17
C PRO A 50 -5.40 2.67 12.41
N PHE A 51 -4.89 3.59 11.58
CA PHE A 51 -3.55 4.16 11.65
C PHE A 51 -3.51 5.65 12.05
N GLY A 52 -4.66 6.20 12.47
CA GLY A 52 -4.82 7.62 12.81
C GLY A 52 -4.93 8.55 11.60
N PRO A 53 -5.06 9.86 11.83
CA PRO A 53 -5.42 10.85 10.80
C PRO A 53 -4.28 11.17 9.81
N SER A 54 -3.05 10.78 10.12
CA SER A 54 -1.89 10.96 9.23
C SER A 54 -1.07 9.67 9.21
N PRO A 55 -1.52 8.62 8.51
CA PRO A 55 -0.76 7.39 8.42
C PRO A 55 0.53 7.59 7.61
N LYS A 56 1.51 6.72 7.84
CA LYS A 56 2.73 6.65 7.02
C LYS A 56 2.78 5.30 6.33
N GLY A 57 3.10 5.31 5.05
CA GLY A 57 3.10 4.08 4.28
C GLY A 57 3.45 4.27 2.81
N VAL A 58 3.70 3.15 2.16
CA VAL A 58 3.92 3.06 0.71
C VAL A 58 3.16 1.85 0.18
N MET A 59 2.60 2.01 -1.00
CA MET A 59 1.98 0.94 -1.77
C MET A 59 2.72 0.81 -3.10
N ILE A 60 3.14 -0.40 -3.44
CA ILE A 60 3.93 -0.67 -4.64
C ILE A 60 3.21 -1.70 -5.49
N PHE A 61 2.96 -1.34 -6.75
CA PHE A 61 2.56 -2.27 -7.80
C PHE A 61 3.74 -2.42 -8.75
N SER A 62 4.32 -3.60 -8.83
CA SER A 62 5.43 -3.87 -9.75
C SER A 62 4.93 -4.33 -11.12
N GLU A 63 5.78 -4.16 -12.13
CA GLU A 63 5.42 -4.49 -13.51
C GLU A 63 5.21 -5.99 -13.74
N ASP A 64 5.86 -6.82 -12.92
CA ASP A 64 5.76 -8.29 -12.91
C ASP A 64 4.55 -8.80 -12.09
N GLY A 65 3.69 -7.90 -11.61
CA GLY A 65 2.42 -8.25 -10.97
C GLY A 65 2.50 -8.50 -9.47
N HIS A 66 3.62 -8.15 -8.81
CA HIS A 66 3.69 -8.17 -7.35
C HIS A 66 3.09 -6.91 -6.74
N PHE A 67 2.65 -7.08 -5.50
CA PHE A 67 2.04 -6.04 -4.69
C PHE A 67 2.68 -6.03 -3.31
N SER A 68 2.99 -4.84 -2.81
CA SER A 68 3.44 -4.63 -1.44
C SER A 68 2.73 -3.42 -0.84
N LEU A 69 2.30 -3.57 0.42
CA LEU A 69 1.65 -2.51 1.18
C LEU A 69 2.28 -2.44 2.57
N PHE A 70 2.88 -1.31 2.86
CA PHE A 70 3.34 -0.96 4.19
C PHE A 70 2.49 0.17 4.75
N GLN A 71 1.97 0.00 5.96
CA GLN A 71 1.13 0.98 6.66
C GLN A 71 1.52 1.04 8.12
N SER A 72 1.58 2.25 8.66
CA SER A 72 1.94 2.51 10.04
C SER A 72 1.28 3.79 10.55
N ARG A 73 1.18 3.90 11.87
CA ARG A 73 0.83 5.16 12.54
C ARG A 73 1.98 6.14 12.40
N ALA A 74 1.71 7.44 12.25
CA ALA A 74 2.77 8.46 12.29
C ALA A 74 3.49 8.47 13.64
N GLU A 75 2.74 8.39 14.72
CA GLU A 75 3.28 8.40 16.08
C GLU A 75 3.41 6.97 16.58
N ILE A 76 4.63 6.42 16.54
CA ILE A 76 4.98 5.13 17.13
C ILE A 76 5.58 5.40 18.51
N PRO A 77 4.92 5.01 19.62
CA PRO A 77 5.49 5.17 20.94
C PRO A 77 6.85 4.51 21.01
N LYS A 78 7.85 5.24 21.53
CA LYS A 78 9.18 4.68 21.76
C LYS A 78 9.02 3.44 22.64
N ILE A 79 9.52 2.30 22.16
CA ILE A 79 9.60 1.10 22.98
C ILE A 79 10.47 1.46 24.17
N ALA A 80 9.87 1.55 25.36
CA ALA A 80 10.62 1.71 26.59
C ALA A 80 11.58 0.53 26.66
N ALA A 81 12.88 0.80 26.77
CA ALA A 81 13.84 -0.24 27.07
C ALA A 81 13.39 -0.88 28.38
N ALA A 82 12.84 -2.09 28.30
CA ALA A 82 12.66 -2.89 29.50
C ALA A 82 14.05 -2.96 30.16
N PRO A 83 14.17 -2.84 31.49
CA PRO A 83 15.42 -3.19 32.14
C PRO A 83 15.79 -4.58 31.63
N THR A 84 17.05 -4.75 31.20
CA THR A 84 17.57 -6.06 30.83
C THR A 84 17.05 -7.03 31.87
N ARG A 85 16.19 -7.98 31.49
CA ARG A 85 15.97 -9.14 32.33
C ARG A 85 17.34 -9.79 32.33
N THR A 86 18.17 -9.44 33.31
CA THR A 86 19.34 -10.19 33.67
C THR A 86 18.77 -11.55 33.97
N SER A 87 18.79 -12.44 32.97
CA SER A 87 18.56 -13.84 33.19
C SER A 87 19.52 -14.20 34.32
N PRO A 88 19.01 -14.70 35.46
CA PRO A 88 19.92 -15.18 36.49
C PRO A 88 20.87 -16.16 35.80
N PRO A 89 22.18 -16.13 36.12
CA PRO A 89 23.14 -16.99 35.47
C PRO A 89 22.58 -18.41 35.52
N PHE A 90 22.30 -19.00 34.35
CA PHE A 90 21.88 -20.40 34.28
C PHE A 90 22.98 -21.20 34.97
N PRO A 91 22.71 -21.91 36.08
CA PRO A 91 23.71 -22.77 36.65
C PRO A 91 23.97 -23.86 35.60
N ILE A 92 25.15 -23.78 34.97
CA ILE A 92 25.67 -24.87 34.15
C ILE A 92 25.84 -26.03 35.13
N ARG A 93 24.83 -26.90 35.19
CA ARG A 93 24.92 -28.12 35.97
C ARG A 93 25.95 -29.00 35.26
N LYS A 94 27.21 -28.93 35.70
CA LYS A 94 28.23 -29.93 35.36
C LYS A 94 27.84 -31.23 36.04
N GLU A 95 26.82 -31.91 35.51
CA GLU A 95 26.67 -33.33 35.76
C GLU A 95 27.84 -34.02 35.09
N ARG A 96 28.82 -34.32 35.94
CA ARG A 96 29.88 -35.27 35.70
C ARG A 96 29.19 -36.58 35.34
N LEU A 97 29.28 -36.97 34.06
CA LEU A 97 29.10 -38.36 33.67
C LEU A 97 30.04 -39.19 34.54
N LEU A 98 29.47 -39.93 35.48
CA LEU A 98 30.12 -40.98 36.22
C LEU A 98 29.18 -42.17 36.16
N CYS A 99 29.67 -43.18 35.42
CA CYS A 99 29.16 -44.54 35.24
C CYS A 99 27.91 -44.68 34.36
#